data_AF-A0A973MTT9-F1
#
_entry.id   AF-A0A973MTT9-F1
#
_cell.length_a   1.000
_cell.length_b   1.000
_cell.length_c   1.000
_cell.angle_alpha   90.00
_cell.angle_beta   90.00
_cell.angle_gamma   90.00
#
_symmetry.space_group_name_H-M   'P 1'
#
loop_
_entity.id
_entity.type
_entity.pdbx_description
1 polymer ?
#
loop_
_entity_poly.entity_id
_entity_poly.type
_entity_poly.pdbx_seq_one_letter_code
_entity_poly.pdbx_strand_id
1 'polypeptide(L)' 'MPIAFSTYAYGDPGVLARMVTDYRCGHCTGQVEELRTNDATGQLHATIRHNDGCPVLRGAVSQAPDMIRAAGIPATFRP' A
#
# COMPACT_ATOMS: atom_id res chain seq x y z
N MET A 1 15.03 1.57 -15.61
CA MET A 1 15.24 0.97 -14.28
C MET A 1 13.97 1.25 -13.50
N PRO A 2 13.23 0.26 -13.01
CA PRO A 2 12.01 0.53 -12.26
C PRO A 2 12.36 1.35 -11.02
N ILE A 3 11.81 2.56 -10.90
CA ILE A 3 12.03 3.38 -9.71
C ILE A 3 11.02 2.93 -8.64
N ALA A 4 11.51 2.29 -7.58
CA ALA A 4 10.70 1.93 -6.43
C ALA A 4 10.49 3.17 -5.54
N PHE A 5 9.23 3.53 -5.30
CA PHE A 5 8.85 4.61 -4.39
C PHE A 5 7.97 4.05 -3.29
N SER A 6 8.49 4.03 -2.05
CA SER A 6 7.80 3.47 -0.89
C SER A 6 6.64 4.36 -0.43
N THR A 7 5.45 3.79 -0.43
CA THR A 7 4.28 4.34 0.26
C THR A 7 4.09 3.67 1.62
N TYR A 8 3.92 4.46 2.68
CA TYR A 8 3.73 3.98 4.05
C TYR A 8 2.28 3.63 4.36
N ALA A 9 2.09 2.47 5.00
CA ALA A 9 0.85 2.04 5.61
C ALA A 9 1.07 1.92 7.12
N TYR A 10 0.11 2.37 7.93
CA TYR A 10 0.18 2.31 9.40
C TYR A 10 -1.07 1.61 9.93
N GLY A 11 -0.92 0.73 10.94
CA GLY A 11 -2.07 0.06 11.55
C GLY A 11 -1.72 -1.19 12.35
N ASP A 12 -2.76 -1.96 12.69
CA ASP A 12 -2.66 -3.26 13.33
C ASP A 12 -1.87 -4.27 12.46
N PRO A 13 -1.01 -5.11 13.05
CA PRO A 13 -0.21 -6.09 12.32
C PRO A 13 -1.01 -7.08 11.45
N GLY A 14 -2.18 -7.51 11.91
CA GLY A 14 -3.05 -8.40 11.15
C GLY A 14 -3.66 -7.70 9.94
N VAL A 15 -4.02 -6.42 10.08
CA VAL A 15 -4.52 -5.59 8.97
C VAL A 15 -3.43 -5.31 7.95
N LEU A 16 -2.20 -5.00 8.39
CA LEU A 16 -1.07 -4.79 7.51
C LEU A 16 -0.64 -6.06 6.77
N ALA A 17 -0.62 -7.22 7.44
CA ALA A 17 -0.33 -8.49 6.77
C ALA A 17 -1.33 -8.82 5.66
N ARG A 18 -2.62 -8.51 5.88
CA ARG A 18 -3.65 -8.60 4.83
C ARG A 18 -3.42 -7.57 3.73
N MET A 19 -3.16 -6.31 4.07
CA MET A 19 -2.83 -5.29 3.08
C MET A 19 -1.67 -5.71 2.19
N VAL A 20 -0.59 -6.26 2.75
CA VAL A 20 0.56 -6.71 1.96
C VAL A 20 0.18 -7.78 0.95
N THR A 21 -0.68 -8.72 1.37
CA THR A 21 -1.10 -9.85 0.53
C THR A 21 -2.12 -9.43 -0.53
N ASP A 22 -3.01 -8.51 -0.17
CA ASP A 22 -4.17 -8.13 -0.98
C ASP A 22 -3.97 -6.82 -1.75
N TYR A 23 -2.87 -6.09 -1.50
CA TYR A 23 -2.60 -4.84 -2.19
C TYR A 23 -2.42 -5.08 -3.68
N ARG A 24 -3.27 -4.40 -4.45
CA ARG A 24 -3.20 -4.33 -5.90
C ARG A 24 -3.44 -2.89 -6.31
N CYS A 25 -2.47 -2.31 -7.01
CA CYS A 25 -2.67 -1.00 -7.61
C CYS A 25 -3.70 -1.11 -8.74
N GLY A 26 -4.70 -0.24 -8.76
CA GLY A 26 -5.71 -0.19 -9.83
C GLY A 26 -5.18 0.28 -11.19
N HIS A 27 -3.95 0.80 -11.23
CA HIS A 27 -3.37 1.49 -12.40
C HIS A 27 -2.06 0.88 -12.92
N CYS A 28 -1.44 -0.04 -12.17
CA CYS A 28 -0.23 -0.72 -12.59
C CYS A 28 -0.10 -2.08 -11.88
N THR A 29 0.89 -2.88 -12.26
CA THR A 29 1.23 -4.14 -11.59
C THR A 29 2.07 -3.93 -10.33
N GLY A 30 1.83 -2.83 -9.61
CA GLY A 30 2.57 -2.48 -8.40
C GLY A 30 2.28 -3.46 -7.26
N GLN A 31 3.30 -3.79 -6.49
CA GLN A 31 3.25 -4.81 -5.43
C GLN A 31 4.02 -4.38 -4.19
N VAL A 32 3.69 -4.94 -3.03
CA VAL A 32 4.51 -4.74 -1.83
C VAL A 32 5.86 -5.44 -2.02
N GLU A 33 6.93 -4.69 -1.76
CA GLU A 33 8.30 -5.15 -1.85
C GLU A 33 8.88 -5.46 -0.46
N GLU A 34 8.45 -4.73 0.57
CA GLU A 34 8.99 -4.88 1.91
C GLU A 34 7.97 -4.54 2.99
N LEU A 35 8.07 -5.23 4.13
CA LEU A 35 7.35 -4.92 5.37
C LEU A 35 8.38 -4.87 6.51
N ARG A 36 8.46 -3.75 7.23
CA ARG A 36 9.35 -3.56 8.38
C ARG A 36 8.57 -3.16 9.62
N THR A 37 8.89 -3.74 10.77
CA THR A 37 8.43 -3.21 12.05
C THR A 37 9.38 -2.10 12.50
N ASN A 38 8.84 -0.98 12.94
CA ASN A 38 9.54 0.04 13.69
C ASN A 38 9.62 -0.41 15.14
N ASP A 39 10.78 -0.89 15.56
CA ASP A 39 10.99 -1.45 16.90
C ASP A 39 10.77 -0.43 18.03
N ALA A 40 10.87 0.87 17.74
CA ALA A 40 10.65 1.93 18.73
C ALA A 40 9.16 2.22 18.98
N THR A 41 8.31 2.00 17.98
CA THR A 41 6.87 2.33 18.05
C THR A 41 5.96 1.11 17.95
N GLY A 42 6.51 -0.06 17.62
CA GLY A 42 5.78 -1.28 17.29
C GLY A 42 4.98 -1.19 15.98
N GLN A 43 5.13 -0.12 15.20
CA GLN A 43 4.37 0.10 13.98
C GLN A 43 4.95 -0.68 12.81
N LEU A 44 4.12 -1.24 11.95
CA LEU A 44 4.59 -1.82 10.71
C LEU A 44 4.56 -0.80 9.57
N HIS A 45 5.55 -0.86 8.70
CA HIS A 45 5.74 -0.04 7.51
C HIS A 45 5.83 -0.96 6.29
N ALA A 46 4.95 -0.75 5.31
CA ALA A 46 5.07 -1.39 4.00
C ALA A 46 5.78 -0.47 3.01
N THR A 47 6.54 -1.04 2.08
CA THR A 47 7.07 -0.38 0.88
C THR A 47 6.39 -0.99 -0.34
N ILE A 48 5.74 -0.17 -1.14
CA ILE A 48 5.04 -0.58 -2.37
C ILE A 48 5.87 -0.15 -3.57
N ARG A 49 6.20 -1.09 -4.46
CA ARG A 49 6.86 -0.79 -5.73
C ARG A 49 5.82 -0.59 -6.82
N HIS A 50 5.89 0.51 -7.55
CA HIS A 50 5.05 0.80 -8.71
C HIS A 50 5.86 0.73 -10.02
N ASN A 51 5.16 0.59 -11.15
CA ASN A 51 5.77 0.70 -12.46
C ASN A 51 6.02 2.16 -12.84
N ASP A 52 7.03 2.38 -13.69
CA ASP A 52 7.31 3.70 -14.26
C ASP A 52 6.07 4.24 -14.97
N GLY A 53 5.71 5.50 -14.67
CA GLY A 53 4.55 6.17 -15.24
C GLY A 53 3.22 5.91 -14.54
N CYS A 54 3.19 5.15 -13.44
CA CYS A 54 1.97 4.99 -12.64
C CYS A 54 1.45 6.38 -12.17
N PRO A 55 0.17 6.72 -12.42
CA PRO A 55 -0.37 8.03 -12.05
C PRO A 55 -0.41 8.25 -10.52
N VAL A 56 -0.42 7.16 -9.74
CA VAL A 56 -0.31 7.21 -8.27
C VAL A 56 1.04 7.81 -7.85
N LEU A 57 2.13 7.45 -8.54
CA LEU A 57 3.47 7.99 -8.25
C LEU A 57 3.57 9.50 -8.46
N ARG A 58 2.82 10.02 -9.43
CA ARG A 58 2.82 11.46 -9.76
C ARG A 58 1.83 12.26 -8.90
N GLY A 59 1.14 11.61 -7.96
CA GLY A 59 0.06 12.22 -7.18
C GLY A 59 -1.16 12.61 -8.01
N ALA A 60 -1.24 12.19 -9.27
CA ALA A 60 -2.39 12.46 -10.13
C ALA A 60 -3.62 11.65 -9.70
N VAL A 61 -3.39 10.50 -9.04
CA VAL A 61 -4.43 9.67 -8.43
C VAL A 61 -4.00 9.31 -7.01
N SER A 62 -4.94 9.31 -6.06
CA SER A 62 -4.68 8.88 -4.69
C SER A 62 -4.54 7.35 -4.60
N GLN A 63 -3.57 6.89 -3.81
CA GLN A 63 -3.40 5.47 -3.47
C GLN A 63 -4.43 4.95 -2.44
N ALA A 64 -5.14 5.85 -1.74
CA ALA A 64 -6.02 5.51 -0.63
C ALA A 64 -7.11 4.47 -0.99
N PRO A 65 -7.76 4.51 -2.17
CA PRO A 65 -8.76 3.51 -2.54
C PRO A 65 -8.19 2.08 -2.63
N ASP A 66 -6.96 1.94 -3.12
CA ASP A 66 -6.28 0.65 -3.24
C ASP A 66 -5.86 0.15 -1.84
N MET A 67 -5.40 1.05 -0.98
CA MET A 67 -5.09 0.75 0.42
C MET A 67 -6.35 0.27 1.18
N ILE A 68 -7.47 0.98 1.06
CA ILE A 68 -8.74 0.60 1.71
C ILE A 68 -9.22 -0.78 1.22
N ARG A 69 -9.03 -1.08 -0.08
CA ARG A 69 -9.33 -2.39 -0.64
C ARG A 69 -8.44 -3.48 -0.06
N ALA A 70 -7.15 -3.22 0.04
CA ALA A 70 -6.16 -4.15 0.58
C ALA A 70 -6.39 -4.42 2.08
N ALA A 71 -6.88 -3.43 2.84
CA ALA A 71 -7.21 -3.60 4.26
C ALA A 71 -8.46 -4.48 4.49
N GLY A 72 -9.14 -4.93 3.43
CA GLY A 72 -10.36 -5.73 3.53
C GLY A 72 -11.54 -4.96 4.10
N ILE A 73 -11.51 -3.62 4.07
CA ILE A 73 -12.65 -2.79 4.48
C ILE A 73 -13.75 -3.00 3.44
N PRO A 74 -14.94 -3.51 3.84
CA PRO A 74 -16.03 -3.76 2.91
C PRO A 74 -16.36 -2.48 2.14
N ALA A 75 -16.67 -2.62 0.83
CA ALA A 75 -17.02 -1.47 -0.01
C ALA A 75 -18.18 -0.64 0.58
N THR A 76 -19.03 -1.27 1.41
CA THR A 76 -20.14 -0.67 2.15
C THR A 76 -19.75 0.42 3.16
N PHE A 77 -18.48 0.45 3.60
CA PHE A 77 -17.96 1.44 4.55
C PHE A 77 -16.97 2.43 3.90
N ARG A 78 -16.92 2.50 2.57
CA ARG A 78 -16.12 3.50 1.86
C ARG A 78 -16.90 4.83 1.79
N PRO A 79 -16.30 5.96 2.18
CA PRO A 79 -16.91 7.28 1.99
C PRO A 79 -17.02 7.65 0.52
#